data_AF-A0ABD6PKG2-F1
#
_entry.id   AF-A0ABD6PKG2-F1
#
_cell.length_a   1.000
_cell.length_b   1.000
_cell.length_c   1.000
_cell.angle_alpha   90.00
_cell.angle_beta   90.00
_cell.angle_gamma   90.00
#
_symmetry.space_group_name_H-M   'P 1'
#
loop_
_entity.id
_entity.type
_entity.pdbx_description
1 polymer ?
#
loop_
_entity_poly.entity_id
_entity_poly.type
_entity_poly.pdbx_seq_one_letter_code
_entity_poly.pdbx_strand_id
1 'polypeptide(L)'
;MADPIATVLSHLTNLVTFRSSLRLLIIAGSIICCWVFIEPKLSPFKLPNELSLTLITVIGFSFGALLSATLFNSLDLVIKFATKKIDLRNKQREIQKEEETRKANEHQKVELFKKSFNDYSLDAKEILLKLKDNDCTIESGTTVGEAHNNALLGLLENKIILPQHRLDKRHTYCTINPLYKDAIIQAFDEKHRKEVDEVFSLESNDLNMLLKKFSNKTYEDNHVFNIVHSIYRNRYNYMPVIKHEFYDEGDFIENCNIQFYVSDPHYPFVCEKLGSEIRGYILGNYNEEVVRKRRG
;
A
#
# COMPACT_ATOMS: atom_id res chain seq x y z
N MET A 1 52.74 -34.23 47.37
CA MET A 1 52.82 -35.04 46.15
C MET A 1 51.42 -35.14 45.59
N ALA A 2 51.15 -34.55 44.43
CA ALA A 2 49.86 -34.70 43.76
C ALA A 2 49.92 -35.98 42.92
N ASP A 3 48.97 -36.89 43.13
CA ASP A 3 48.96 -38.20 42.48
C ASP A 3 48.84 -38.07 40.95
N PRO A 4 49.78 -38.62 40.17
CA PRO A 4 49.71 -38.58 38.70
C PRO A 4 48.47 -39.31 38.15
N ILE A 5 47.92 -40.25 38.93
CA ILE A 5 46.71 -41.00 38.58
C ILE A 5 45.46 -40.10 38.67
N ALA A 6 45.39 -39.20 39.65
CA ALA A 6 44.29 -38.25 39.78
C ALA A 6 44.27 -37.23 38.62
N THR A 7 45.45 -36.88 38.10
CA THR A 7 45.60 -36.02 36.91
C THR A 7 45.13 -36.74 35.64
N VAL A 8 45.48 -38.03 35.49
CA VAL A 8 45.02 -38.88 34.37
C VAL A 8 43.50 -39.10 34.41
N LEU A 9 42.92 -39.32 35.60
CA LEU A 9 41.47 -39.48 35.77
C LEU A 9 40.70 -38.19 35.42
N SER A 10 41.26 -37.03 35.74
CA SER A 10 40.72 -35.71 35.37
C SER A 10 40.79 -35.46 33.85
N HIS A 11 41.82 -35.95 33.17
CA HIS A 11 41.91 -35.91 31.72
C HIS A 11 40.89 -36.84 31.04
N LEU A 12 40.66 -38.03 31.61
CA LEU A 12 39.63 -38.99 31.15
C LEU A 12 38.20 -38.47 31.30
N THR A 13 37.90 -37.78 32.41
CA THR A 13 36.56 -37.18 32.63
C THR A 13 36.29 -35.99 31.71
N ASN A 14 37.33 -35.34 31.17
CA ASN A 14 37.19 -34.25 30.22
C ASN A 14 36.95 -34.69 28.76
N LEU A 15 36.92 -36.00 28.44
CA LEU A 15 36.69 -36.52 27.07
C LEU A 15 35.24 -36.46 26.57
N VAL A 16 34.30 -35.89 27.34
CA VAL A 16 32.86 -35.87 27.02
C VAL A 16 32.52 -35.02 25.77
N THR A 17 33.46 -34.22 25.26
CA THR A 17 33.26 -33.41 24.04
C THR A 17 34.39 -33.59 23.02
N PHE A 18 34.05 -33.69 21.73
CA PHE A 18 35.00 -33.81 20.61
C PHE A 18 36.11 -32.74 20.64
N ARG A 19 35.74 -31.52 21.03
CA ARG A 19 36.66 -30.38 21.21
C ARG A 19 37.72 -30.64 22.29
N SER A 20 37.31 -31.26 23.39
CA SER A 20 38.20 -31.59 24.50
C SER A 20 39.11 -32.77 24.15
N SER A 21 38.59 -33.78 23.45
CA SER A 21 39.39 -34.91 22.94
C SER A 21 40.46 -34.46 21.96
N LEU A 22 40.14 -33.53 21.06
CA LEU A 22 41.09 -33.00 20.08
C LEU A 22 42.12 -32.05 20.72
N ARG A 23 41.75 -31.31 21.78
CA ARG A 23 42.70 -30.57 22.63
C ARG A 23 43.70 -31.51 23.31
N LEU A 24 43.24 -32.63 23.88
CA LEU A 24 44.11 -33.61 24.53
C LEU A 24 45.06 -34.27 23.53
N LEU A 25 44.60 -34.54 22.30
CA LEU A 25 45.43 -35.10 21.23
C LEU A 25 46.55 -34.14 20.80
N ILE A 26 46.27 -32.84 20.70
CA ILE A 26 47.28 -31.80 20.42
C ILE A 26 48.30 -31.70 21.57
N ILE A 27 47.85 -31.79 22.82
CA ILE A 27 48.72 -31.76 24.00
C ILE A 27 49.62 -33.00 24.03
N ALA A 28 49.06 -34.20 23.81
CA ALA A 28 49.82 -35.45 23.75
C ALA A 28 50.87 -35.42 22.63
N GLY A 29 50.49 -34.98 21.43
CA GLY A 29 51.43 -34.79 20.31
C GLY A 29 52.53 -33.78 20.63
N SER A 30 52.20 -32.69 21.34
CA SER A 30 53.19 -31.67 21.74
C SER A 30 54.18 -32.19 22.78
N ILE A 31 53.75 -33.05 23.71
CA ILE A 31 54.64 -33.71 24.67
C ILE A 31 55.61 -34.67 23.96
N ILE A 32 55.10 -35.46 23.01
CA ILE A 32 55.93 -36.37 22.20
C ILE A 32 56.94 -35.58 21.34
N CYS A 33 56.52 -34.49 20.70
CA CYS A 33 57.43 -33.63 19.96
C CYS A 33 58.49 -32.97 20.86
N CYS A 34 58.11 -32.55 22.06
CA CYS A 34 59.06 -32.00 23.04
C CYS A 34 60.06 -33.05 23.52
N TRP A 35 59.64 -34.31 23.68
CA TRP A 35 60.55 -35.42 23.91
C TRP A 35 61.59 -35.53 22.79
N VAL A 36 61.15 -35.66 21.54
CA VAL A 36 62.07 -35.86 20.40
C VAL A 36 63.04 -34.68 20.18
N PHE A 37 62.61 -33.44 20.39
CA PHE A 37 63.42 -32.25 20.07
C PHE A 37 64.17 -31.62 21.25
N ILE A 38 63.66 -31.75 22.48
CA ILE A 38 64.23 -31.07 23.67
C ILE A 38 65.11 -32.02 24.47
N GLU A 39 64.79 -33.32 24.54
CA GLU A 39 65.64 -34.34 25.17
C GLU A 39 67.10 -34.33 24.67
N PRO A 40 67.40 -34.29 23.35
CA PRO A 40 68.79 -34.23 22.87
C PRO A 40 69.50 -32.94 23.27
N LYS A 41 68.78 -31.83 23.46
CA LYS A 41 69.34 -30.52 23.89
C LYS A 41 69.53 -30.38 25.40
N LEU A 42 68.85 -31.20 26.20
CA LEU A 42 68.99 -31.26 27.67
C LEU A 42 70.08 -32.25 28.13
N SER A 43 70.51 -33.16 27.25
CA SER A 43 71.59 -34.12 27.51
C SER A 43 72.91 -33.54 28.09
N PRO A 44 73.39 -32.32 27.73
CA PRO A 44 74.63 -31.79 28.31
C PRO A 44 74.50 -31.30 29.77
N PHE A 45 73.29 -31.19 30.32
CA PHE A 45 73.06 -30.59 31.65
C PHE A 45 73.13 -31.58 32.83
N LYS A 46 73.32 -32.89 32.60
CA LYS A 46 73.44 -33.94 33.65
C LYS A 46 72.37 -33.82 34.76
N LEU A 47 71.12 -33.53 34.38
CA LEU A 47 70.01 -33.49 35.33
C LEU A 47 69.55 -34.92 35.70
N PRO A 48 69.05 -35.16 36.92
CA PRO A 48 68.42 -36.43 37.29
C PRO A 48 67.26 -36.74 36.34
N ASN A 49 67.17 -37.99 35.86
CA ASN A 49 66.20 -38.41 34.84
C ASN A 49 64.73 -38.12 35.21
N GLU A 50 64.38 -38.10 36.50
CA GLU A 50 63.03 -37.74 36.94
C GLU A 50 62.73 -36.24 36.78
N LEU A 51 63.75 -35.39 36.92
CA LEU A 51 63.61 -33.93 36.86
C LEU A 51 63.60 -33.43 35.41
N SER A 52 64.33 -34.09 34.51
CA SER A 52 64.26 -33.79 33.07
C SER A 52 62.93 -34.22 32.46
N LEU A 53 62.40 -35.39 32.85
CA LEU A 53 61.13 -35.92 32.35
C LEU A 53 59.93 -35.08 32.81
N THR A 54 59.95 -34.61 34.06
CA THR A 54 58.95 -33.65 34.57
C THR A 54 59.07 -32.27 33.89
N LEU A 55 60.27 -31.79 33.60
CA LEU A 55 60.46 -30.52 32.89
C LEU A 55 59.93 -30.59 31.43
N ILE A 56 60.25 -31.66 30.71
CA ILE A 56 59.84 -31.84 29.31
C ILE A 56 58.32 -31.97 29.20
N THR A 57 57.68 -32.69 30.13
CA THR A 57 56.22 -32.85 30.17
C THR A 57 55.51 -31.54 30.47
N VAL A 58 56.02 -30.71 31.39
CA VAL A 58 55.46 -29.37 31.69
C VAL A 58 55.59 -28.42 30.50
N ILE A 59 56.73 -28.42 29.81
CA ILE A 59 56.95 -27.60 28.62
C ILE A 59 56.03 -28.05 27.48
N GLY A 60 55.98 -29.35 27.19
CA GLY A 60 55.13 -29.92 26.15
C GLY A 60 53.63 -29.70 26.42
N PHE A 61 53.21 -29.81 27.68
CA PHE A 61 51.84 -29.50 28.09
C PHE A 61 51.51 -28.03 27.86
N SER A 62 52.39 -27.12 28.27
CA SER A 62 52.20 -25.67 28.12
C SER A 62 52.12 -25.26 26.64
N PHE A 63 53.00 -25.81 25.80
CA PHE A 63 53.03 -25.52 24.37
C PHE A 63 51.79 -26.08 23.65
N GLY A 64 51.41 -27.33 23.97
CA GLY A 64 50.20 -27.96 23.43
C GLY A 64 48.91 -27.27 23.87
N ALA A 65 48.84 -26.80 25.12
CA ALA A 65 47.71 -26.03 25.64
C ALA A 65 47.55 -24.71 24.88
N LEU A 66 48.65 -23.99 24.63
CA LEU A 66 48.68 -22.73 23.89
C LEU A 66 48.26 -22.92 22.42
N LEU A 67 48.80 -23.94 21.74
CA LEU A 67 48.44 -24.31 20.37
C LEU A 67 46.95 -24.69 20.24
N SER A 68 46.45 -25.49 21.18
CA SER A 68 45.03 -25.84 21.19
C SER A 68 44.15 -24.60 21.37
N ALA A 69 44.49 -23.71 22.30
CA ALA A 69 43.70 -22.51 22.60
C ALA A 69 43.64 -21.57 21.39
N THR A 70 44.77 -21.35 20.72
CA THR A 70 44.85 -20.49 19.54
C THR A 70 44.08 -21.06 18.34
N LEU A 71 44.25 -22.35 18.03
CA LEU A 71 43.51 -23.02 16.94
C LEU A 71 42.00 -22.97 17.18
N PHE A 72 41.53 -23.37 18.36
CA PHE A 72 40.09 -23.36 18.63
C PHE A 72 39.49 -21.96 18.66
N ASN A 73 40.23 -20.95 19.11
CA ASN A 73 39.74 -19.57 19.13
C ASN A 73 39.64 -18.99 17.71
N SER A 74 40.60 -19.32 16.82
CA SER A 74 40.53 -18.94 15.40
C SER A 74 39.35 -19.61 14.67
N LEU A 75 39.10 -20.89 14.92
CA LEU A 75 37.97 -21.62 14.34
C LEU A 75 36.63 -21.05 14.83
N ASP A 76 36.50 -20.76 16.13
CA ASP A 76 35.30 -20.12 16.67
C ASP A 76 35.04 -18.74 16.06
N LEU A 77 36.10 -17.95 15.79
CA LEU A 77 35.98 -16.68 15.10
C LEU A 77 35.46 -16.86 13.67
N VAL A 78 36.05 -17.77 12.89
CA VAL A 78 35.62 -18.05 11.51
C VAL A 78 34.17 -18.54 11.47
N ILE A 79 33.80 -19.46 12.37
CA ILE A 79 32.43 -19.97 12.49
C ILE A 79 31.46 -18.84 12.84
N LYS A 80 31.80 -17.98 13.82
CA LYS A 80 30.97 -16.82 14.19
C LYS A 80 30.77 -15.85 13.03
N PHE A 81 31.79 -15.60 12.22
CA PHE A 81 31.66 -14.75 11.03
C PHE A 81 30.78 -15.40 9.96
N ALA A 82 30.95 -16.70 9.72
CA ALA A 82 30.15 -17.45 8.75
C ALA A 82 28.68 -17.50 9.16
N THR A 83 28.38 -17.85 10.41
CA THR A 83 27.00 -17.91 10.93
C THR A 83 26.34 -16.53 10.91
N LYS A 84 27.04 -15.47 11.33
CA LYS A 84 26.52 -14.10 11.29
C LYS A 84 26.15 -13.65 9.86
N LYS A 85 26.95 -14.04 8.85
CA LYS A 85 26.67 -13.72 7.45
C LYS A 85 25.48 -14.51 6.90
N ILE A 86 25.32 -15.77 7.32
CA ILE A 86 24.17 -16.61 6.95
C ILE A 86 22.88 -16.07 7.59
N ASP A 87 22.92 -15.72 8.87
CA ASP A 87 21.77 -15.17 9.60
C ASP A 87 21.29 -13.84 8.99
N LEU A 88 22.23 -12.96 8.61
CA LEU A 88 21.89 -11.71 7.92
C LEU A 88 21.18 -11.96 6.59
N ARG A 89 21.64 -12.93 5.80
CA ARG A 89 21.00 -13.30 4.53
C ARG A 89 19.61 -13.90 4.74
N ASN A 90 19.45 -14.73 5.77
CA ASN A 90 18.16 -15.34 6.08
C ASN A 90 17.15 -14.28 6.53
N LYS A 91 17.55 -13.34 7.40
CA LYS A 91 16.70 -12.20 7.79
C LYS A 91 16.29 -11.33 6.59
N GLN A 92 17.21 -11.05 5.68
CA GLN A 92 16.88 -10.31 4.46
C GLN A 92 15.87 -11.05 3.58
N ARG A 93 16.02 -12.37 3.43
CA ARG A 93 15.07 -13.20 2.68
C ARG A 93 13.70 -13.28 3.36
N GLU A 94 13.65 -13.32 4.69
CA GLU A 94 12.40 -13.28 5.44
C GLU A 94 11.67 -11.96 5.24
N ILE A 95 12.38 -10.83 5.34
CA ILE A 95 11.81 -9.49 5.08
C ILE A 95 11.29 -9.39 3.63
N GLN A 96 12.03 -9.90 2.65
CA GLN A 96 11.59 -9.89 1.25
C GLN A 96 10.34 -10.75 1.04
N LYS A 97 10.28 -11.96 1.61
CA LYS A 97 9.09 -12.81 1.53
C LYS A 97 7.89 -12.17 2.22
N GLU A 98 8.09 -11.52 3.35
CA GLU A 98 7.04 -10.79 4.06
C GLU A 98 6.53 -9.61 3.22
N GLU A 99 7.42 -8.88 2.55
CA GLU A 99 7.03 -7.78 1.67
C GLU A 99 6.30 -8.26 0.40
N GLU A 100 6.75 -9.35 -0.21
CA GLU A 100 6.09 -9.99 -1.36
C GLU A 100 4.70 -10.50 -1.00
N THR A 101 4.55 -11.18 0.14
CA THR A 101 3.25 -11.66 0.61
C THR A 101 2.32 -10.50 0.97
N ARG A 102 2.85 -9.41 1.53
CA ARG A 102 2.08 -8.18 1.77
C ARG A 102 1.58 -7.57 0.48
N LYS A 103 2.44 -7.40 -0.53
CA LYS A 103 2.06 -6.88 -1.86
C LYS A 103 1.03 -7.77 -2.56
N ALA A 104 1.20 -9.09 -2.50
CA ALA A 104 0.23 -10.03 -3.07
C ALA A 104 -1.14 -9.92 -2.39
N ASN A 105 -1.18 -9.80 -1.06
CA ASN A 105 -2.42 -9.62 -0.30
C ASN A 105 -3.07 -8.26 -0.59
N GLU A 106 -2.28 -7.18 -0.65
CA GLU A 106 -2.74 -5.85 -1.06
C GLU A 106 -3.38 -5.90 -2.46
N HIS A 107 -2.74 -6.56 -3.43
CA HIS A 107 -3.28 -6.71 -4.78
C HIS A 107 -4.61 -7.49 -4.78
N GLN A 108 -4.67 -8.61 -4.06
CA GLN A 108 -5.90 -9.41 -3.94
C GLN A 108 -7.06 -8.60 -3.32
N LYS A 109 -6.79 -7.77 -2.32
CA LYS A 109 -7.79 -6.87 -1.72
C LYS A 109 -8.33 -5.87 -2.74
N VAL A 110 -7.47 -5.28 -3.56
CA VAL A 110 -7.88 -4.33 -4.61
C VAL A 110 -8.72 -5.03 -5.67
N GLU A 111 -8.37 -6.24 -6.10
CA GLU A 111 -9.19 -7.00 -7.05
C GLU A 111 -10.59 -7.33 -6.51
N LEU A 112 -10.67 -7.76 -5.25
CA LEU A 112 -11.94 -8.02 -4.58
C LEU A 112 -12.79 -6.75 -4.47
N PHE A 113 -12.15 -5.61 -4.16
CA PHE A 113 -12.81 -4.32 -4.17
C PHE A 113 -13.38 -3.98 -5.56
N LYS A 114 -12.58 -4.10 -6.63
CA LYS A 114 -13.04 -3.81 -8.00
C LYS A 114 -14.27 -4.65 -8.39
N LYS A 115 -14.29 -5.93 -8.03
CA LYS A 115 -15.42 -6.83 -8.31
C LYS A 115 -16.69 -6.44 -7.54
N SER A 116 -16.53 -6.02 -6.29
CA SER A 116 -17.65 -5.68 -5.41
C SER A 116 -18.14 -4.24 -5.56
N PHE A 117 -17.39 -3.34 -6.21
CA PHE A 117 -17.71 -1.91 -6.29
C PHE A 117 -19.14 -1.62 -6.79
N ASN A 118 -19.63 -2.40 -7.75
CA ASN A 118 -20.99 -2.23 -8.28
C ASN A 118 -22.09 -2.55 -7.26
N ASP A 119 -21.80 -3.40 -6.28
CA ASP A 119 -22.76 -3.83 -5.24
C ASP A 119 -22.86 -2.81 -4.09
N TYR A 120 -21.99 -1.80 -4.06
CA TYR A 120 -22.04 -0.75 -3.03
C TYR A 120 -23.32 0.07 -3.16
N SER A 121 -23.87 0.46 -2.01
CA SER A 121 -25.04 1.34 -1.92
C SER A 121 -24.75 2.70 -2.58
N LEU A 122 -25.83 3.39 -2.98
CA LEU A 122 -25.74 4.72 -3.56
C LEU A 122 -25.05 5.70 -2.59
N ASP A 123 -25.40 5.65 -1.30
CA ASP A 123 -24.78 6.50 -0.27
C ASP A 123 -23.28 6.24 -0.14
N ALA A 124 -22.85 4.98 -0.19
CA ALA A 124 -21.43 4.64 -0.12
C ALA A 124 -20.67 5.18 -1.34
N LYS A 125 -21.25 5.04 -2.54
CA LYS A 125 -20.69 5.60 -3.76
C LYS A 125 -20.66 7.13 -3.73
N GLU A 126 -21.65 7.79 -3.15
CA GLU A 126 -21.65 9.24 -3.00
C GLU A 126 -20.54 9.72 -2.05
N ILE A 127 -20.35 9.04 -0.91
CA ILE A 127 -19.24 9.33 0.01
C ILE A 127 -17.89 9.16 -0.70
N LEU A 128 -17.69 8.06 -1.42
CA LEU A 128 -16.46 7.80 -2.16
C LEU A 128 -16.23 8.82 -3.28
N LEU A 129 -17.29 9.27 -3.96
CA LEU A 129 -17.21 10.30 -4.99
C LEU A 129 -16.79 11.65 -4.39
N LYS A 130 -17.36 12.04 -3.24
CA LYS A 130 -16.94 13.26 -2.53
C LYS A 130 -15.47 13.22 -2.10
N LEU A 131 -14.99 12.06 -1.66
CA LEU A 131 -13.60 11.85 -1.24
C LEU A 131 -12.61 11.62 -2.40
N LYS A 132 -13.09 11.44 -3.63
CA LYS A 132 -12.25 11.17 -4.80
C LYS A 132 -11.27 12.32 -5.05
N ASP A 133 -11.80 13.54 -5.04
CA ASP A 133 -11.07 14.74 -5.46
C ASP A 133 -10.36 15.41 -4.29
N ASN A 134 -10.98 15.44 -3.10
CA ASN A 134 -10.41 16.05 -1.90
C ASN A 134 -10.80 15.31 -0.63
N ASP A 135 -9.90 15.32 0.35
CA ASP A 135 -10.18 14.89 1.71
C ASP A 135 -11.24 15.82 2.33
N CYS A 136 -12.34 15.24 2.81
CA CYS A 136 -13.49 16.01 3.27
C CYS A 136 -14.09 15.49 4.57
N THR A 137 -14.88 16.36 5.20
CA THR A 137 -15.65 16.02 6.40
C THR A 137 -16.95 15.35 5.99
N ILE A 138 -17.19 14.15 6.50
CA ILE A 138 -18.45 13.44 6.33
C ILE A 138 -19.27 13.60 7.62
N GLU A 139 -20.52 14.03 7.46
CA GLU A 139 -21.50 14.13 8.55
C GLU A 139 -22.14 12.76 8.80
N SER A 140 -22.31 12.44 10.08
CA SER A 140 -23.02 11.27 10.57
C SER A 140 -23.98 11.68 11.67
N GLY A 141 -25.18 11.10 11.67
CA GLY A 141 -26.22 11.42 12.64
C GLY A 141 -27.63 11.30 12.08
N THR A 142 -28.60 11.80 12.85
CA THR A 142 -30.03 11.69 12.52
C THR A 142 -30.47 12.57 11.36
N THR A 143 -29.64 13.53 10.96
CA THR A 143 -29.89 14.52 9.89
C THR A 143 -29.76 13.93 8.49
N VAL A 144 -28.83 12.98 8.29
CA VAL A 144 -28.48 12.43 6.97
C VAL A 144 -29.17 11.08 6.68
N GLY A 145 -29.77 10.47 7.71
CA GLY A 145 -30.48 9.20 7.61
C GLY A 145 -29.63 7.97 7.94
N GLU A 146 -30.29 6.86 8.25
CA GLU A 146 -29.65 5.63 8.74
C GLU A 146 -28.82 4.92 7.66
N ALA A 147 -29.28 4.94 6.41
CA ALA A 147 -28.57 4.33 5.27
C ALA A 147 -27.20 4.97 5.02
N HIS A 148 -27.11 6.30 5.09
CA HIS A 148 -25.85 7.04 4.97
C HIS A 148 -24.87 6.69 6.11
N ASN A 149 -25.36 6.63 7.35
CA ASN A 149 -24.54 6.29 8.50
C ASN A 149 -23.99 4.85 8.39
N ASN A 150 -24.83 3.90 7.98
CA ASN A 150 -24.41 2.51 7.78
C ASN A 150 -23.39 2.38 6.65
N ALA A 151 -23.56 3.14 5.56
CA ALA A 151 -22.59 3.20 4.48
C ALA A 151 -21.23 3.75 4.97
N LEU A 152 -21.23 4.85 5.73
CA LEU A 152 -20.01 5.42 6.30
C LEU A 152 -19.30 4.44 7.23
N LEU A 153 -20.04 3.79 8.14
CA LEU A 153 -19.50 2.79 9.05
C LEU A 153 -18.90 1.60 8.29
N GLY A 154 -19.60 1.08 7.28
CA GLY A 154 -19.10 -0.02 6.45
C GLY A 154 -17.81 0.35 5.70
N LEU A 155 -17.68 1.58 5.22
CA LEU A 155 -16.46 2.05 4.56
C LEU A 155 -15.28 2.20 5.54
N LEU A 156 -15.55 2.62 6.78
CA LEU A 156 -14.54 2.77 7.84
C LEU A 156 -14.08 1.40 8.37
N GLU A 157 -15.01 0.49 8.65
CA GLU A 157 -14.72 -0.86 9.16
C GLU A 157 -13.87 -1.66 8.17
N ASN A 158 -14.22 -1.57 6.87
CA ASN A 158 -13.46 -2.22 5.80
C ASN A 158 -12.16 -1.49 5.44
N LYS A 159 -11.84 -0.37 6.11
CA LYS A 159 -10.65 0.45 5.87
C LYS A 159 -10.52 0.93 4.42
N ILE A 160 -11.65 1.14 3.75
CA ILE A 160 -11.70 1.71 2.39
C ILE A 160 -11.48 3.21 2.49
N ILE A 161 -12.06 3.82 3.51
CA ILE A 161 -11.77 5.18 3.95
C ILE A 161 -11.12 5.14 5.32
N LEU A 162 -10.26 6.12 5.61
CA LEU A 162 -9.54 6.24 6.86
C LEU A 162 -9.96 7.53 7.56
N PRO A 163 -10.36 7.48 8.85
CA PRO A 163 -10.65 8.68 9.61
C PRO A 163 -9.32 9.34 10.00
N GLN A 164 -9.09 10.56 9.54
CA GLN A 164 -7.90 11.35 9.88
C GLN A 164 -8.10 12.11 11.19
N HIS A 165 -9.23 12.79 11.31
CA HIS A 165 -9.54 13.58 12.49
C HIS A 165 -11.04 13.57 12.78
N ARG A 166 -11.42 13.36 14.04
CA ARG A 166 -12.81 13.51 14.47
C ARG A 166 -13.01 14.92 15.00
N LEU A 167 -13.70 15.76 14.22
CA LEU A 167 -13.96 17.15 14.58
C LEU A 167 -15.02 17.24 15.67
N ASP A 168 -16.06 16.40 15.59
CA ASP A 168 -17.12 16.30 16.59
C ASP A 168 -17.71 14.88 16.62
N LYS A 169 -18.67 14.62 17.50
CA LYS A 169 -19.43 13.36 17.53
C LYS A 169 -20.06 13.01 16.19
N ARG A 170 -20.45 14.03 15.41
CA ARG A 170 -21.14 13.88 14.12
C ARG A 170 -20.24 14.08 12.91
N HIS A 171 -19.12 14.78 13.04
CA HIS A 171 -18.31 15.19 11.90
C HIS A 171 -16.95 14.50 11.92
N THR A 172 -16.66 13.70 10.90
CA THR A 172 -15.39 12.98 10.77
C THR A 172 -14.70 13.38 9.48
N TYR A 173 -13.47 13.88 9.60
CA TYR A 173 -12.61 14.17 8.47
C TYR A 173 -11.97 12.87 7.99
N CYS A 174 -12.24 12.51 6.74
CA CYS A 174 -11.87 11.22 6.16
C CYS A 174 -10.99 11.42 4.93
N THR A 175 -10.12 10.44 4.66
CA THR A 175 -9.41 10.26 3.39
C THR A 175 -9.77 8.91 2.80
N ILE A 176 -9.63 8.75 1.48
CA ILE A 176 -9.56 7.42 0.87
C ILE A 176 -8.25 6.74 1.29
N ASN A 177 -8.31 5.44 1.56
CA ASN A 177 -7.10 4.64 1.78
C ASN A 177 -6.27 4.60 0.48
N PRO A 178 -4.96 4.97 0.52
CA PRO A 178 -4.10 4.98 -0.66
C PRO A 178 -4.10 3.67 -1.46
N LEU A 179 -4.32 2.52 -0.80
CA LEU A 179 -4.42 1.21 -1.45
C LEU A 179 -5.53 1.16 -2.51
N TYR A 180 -6.67 1.81 -2.25
CA TYR A 180 -7.86 1.76 -3.10
C TYR A 180 -8.04 3.00 -3.97
N LYS A 181 -7.23 4.05 -3.77
CA LYS A 181 -7.42 5.36 -4.42
C LYS A 181 -7.49 5.26 -5.93
N ASP A 182 -6.50 4.63 -6.56
CA ASP A 182 -6.46 4.47 -8.01
C ASP A 182 -7.61 3.60 -8.54
N ALA A 183 -7.97 2.55 -7.79
CA ALA A 183 -9.07 1.66 -8.15
C ALA A 183 -10.43 2.38 -8.09
N ILE A 184 -10.64 3.25 -7.10
CA ILE A 184 -11.84 4.07 -6.95
C ILE A 184 -11.93 5.09 -8.07
N ILE A 185 -10.83 5.81 -8.36
CA ILE A 185 -10.77 6.79 -9.45
C ILE A 185 -11.12 6.11 -10.78
N GLN A 186 -10.45 5.01 -11.09
CA GLN A 186 -10.70 4.25 -12.30
C GLN A 186 -12.17 3.79 -12.41
N ALA A 187 -12.74 3.27 -11.32
CA ALA A 187 -14.12 2.78 -11.33
C ALA A 187 -15.14 3.89 -11.59
N PHE A 188 -14.94 5.09 -11.02
CA PHE A 188 -15.80 6.24 -11.30
C PHE A 188 -15.60 6.78 -12.72
N ASP A 189 -14.37 6.83 -13.21
CA ASP A 189 -14.08 7.32 -14.56
C ASP A 189 -14.68 6.39 -15.62
N GLU A 190 -14.58 5.08 -15.45
CA GLU A 190 -15.23 4.07 -16.31
C GLU A 190 -16.76 4.23 -16.28
N LYS A 191 -17.34 4.44 -15.10
CA LYS A 191 -18.78 4.66 -14.94
C LYS A 191 -19.24 5.94 -15.67
N HIS A 192 -18.63 7.08 -15.40
CA HIS A 192 -19.02 8.36 -16.00
C HIS A 192 -18.80 8.36 -17.51
N ARG A 193 -17.72 7.75 -18.00
CA ARG A 193 -17.47 7.58 -19.44
C ARG A 193 -18.59 6.77 -20.09
N LYS A 194 -19.01 5.67 -19.47
CA LYS A 194 -20.12 4.85 -19.96
C LYS A 194 -21.45 5.62 -19.98
N GLU A 195 -21.76 6.39 -18.93
CA GLU A 195 -22.96 7.23 -18.88
C GLU A 195 -22.96 8.30 -20.00
N VAL A 196 -21.80 8.89 -20.29
CA VAL A 196 -21.63 9.79 -21.44
C VAL A 196 -21.81 9.06 -22.76
N ASP A 197 -21.19 7.89 -22.93
CA ASP A 197 -21.35 7.06 -24.13
C ASP A 197 -22.83 6.72 -24.40
N GLU A 198 -23.58 6.36 -23.36
CA GLU A 198 -25.00 6.04 -23.44
C GLU A 198 -25.82 7.27 -23.91
N VAL A 199 -25.58 8.46 -23.33
CA VAL A 199 -26.27 9.69 -23.76
C VAL A 199 -25.95 10.05 -25.21
N PHE A 200 -24.69 9.93 -25.62
CA PHE A 200 -24.28 10.23 -26.99
C PHE A 200 -24.76 9.18 -28.00
N SER A 201 -24.95 7.92 -27.58
CA SER A 201 -25.48 6.84 -28.41
C SER A 201 -26.96 7.02 -28.80
N LEU A 202 -27.69 7.89 -28.10
CA LEU A 202 -29.08 8.21 -28.45
C LEU A 202 -29.20 8.87 -29.84
N GLU A 203 -28.11 9.46 -30.36
CA GLU A 203 -28.01 10.17 -31.66
C GLU A 203 -29.22 11.07 -31.98
N SER A 204 -29.85 11.64 -30.94
CA SER A 204 -31.09 12.39 -31.12
C SER A 204 -30.80 13.78 -31.69
N ASN A 205 -31.63 14.20 -32.65
CA ASN A 205 -31.54 15.55 -33.20
C ASN A 205 -31.68 16.62 -32.10
N ASP A 206 -32.49 16.35 -31.08
CA ASP A 206 -32.69 17.23 -29.93
C ASP A 206 -31.43 17.40 -29.08
N LEU A 207 -30.70 16.31 -28.81
CA LEU A 207 -29.43 16.37 -28.10
C LEU A 207 -28.41 17.17 -28.92
N ASN A 208 -28.32 16.94 -30.22
CA ASN A 208 -27.41 17.71 -31.09
C ASN A 208 -27.76 19.21 -31.11
N MET A 209 -29.04 19.57 -31.09
CA MET A 209 -29.46 20.97 -30.96
C MET A 209 -29.08 21.59 -29.61
N LEU A 210 -29.17 20.81 -28.52
CA LEU A 210 -28.74 21.23 -27.19
C LEU A 210 -27.22 21.40 -27.13
N LEU A 211 -26.45 20.42 -27.60
CA LEU A 211 -24.98 20.44 -27.63
C LEU A 211 -24.42 21.58 -28.51
N LYS A 212 -25.12 21.95 -29.59
CA LYS A 212 -24.77 23.15 -30.38
C LYS A 212 -24.86 24.44 -29.57
N LYS A 213 -25.81 24.54 -28.63
CA LYS A 213 -25.90 25.71 -27.71
C LYS A 213 -24.74 25.71 -26.73
N PHE A 214 -24.40 24.54 -26.16
CA PHE A 214 -23.21 24.38 -25.31
C PHE A 214 -21.90 24.70 -26.05
N SER A 215 -21.80 24.38 -27.33
CA SER A 215 -20.61 24.62 -28.16
C SER A 215 -20.51 26.05 -28.70
N ASN A 216 -21.56 26.86 -28.57
CA ASN A 216 -21.58 28.21 -29.09
C ASN A 216 -20.75 29.13 -28.18
N LYS A 217 -19.56 29.57 -28.61
CA LYS A 217 -18.72 30.53 -27.85
C LYS A 217 -18.90 31.99 -28.28
N THR A 218 -19.86 32.29 -29.15
CA THR A 218 -20.05 33.62 -29.74
C THR A 218 -20.76 34.58 -28.79
N TYR A 219 -21.72 34.08 -28.00
CA TYR A 219 -22.50 34.88 -27.07
C TYR A 219 -21.81 35.00 -25.70
N GLU A 220 -22.21 35.94 -24.86
CA GLU A 220 -21.76 36.00 -23.46
C GLU A 220 -22.38 34.86 -22.63
N ASP A 221 -21.84 34.58 -21.44
CA ASP A 221 -22.32 33.51 -20.55
C ASP A 221 -23.75 33.73 -20.04
N ASN A 222 -24.14 34.99 -19.89
CA ASN A 222 -25.49 35.37 -19.44
C ASN A 222 -26.53 35.36 -20.58
N HIS A 223 -26.16 34.91 -21.78
CA HIS A 223 -27.07 34.85 -22.90
C HIS A 223 -28.13 33.76 -22.71
N VAL A 224 -29.40 34.15 -22.77
CA VAL A 224 -30.53 33.23 -22.66
C VAL A 224 -30.91 32.67 -24.02
N PHE A 225 -30.70 31.37 -24.21
CA PHE A 225 -31.07 30.66 -25.44
C PHE A 225 -32.56 30.30 -25.44
N ASN A 226 -33.21 30.40 -26.60
CA ASN A 226 -34.54 29.81 -26.77
C ASN A 226 -34.45 28.26 -26.75
N ILE A 227 -35.19 27.60 -25.86
CA ILE A 227 -35.25 26.15 -25.72
C ILE A 227 -36.50 25.62 -26.42
N VAL A 228 -36.29 24.72 -27.39
CA VAL A 228 -37.39 24.13 -28.16
C VAL A 228 -38.13 23.09 -27.32
N HIS A 229 -39.44 22.93 -27.55
CA HIS A 229 -40.30 21.98 -26.83
C HIS A 229 -39.78 20.53 -26.81
N SER A 230 -39.13 20.07 -27.89
CA SER A 230 -38.59 18.71 -27.96
C SER A 230 -37.43 18.50 -26.98
N ILE A 231 -36.50 19.46 -26.90
CA ILE A 231 -35.42 19.49 -25.90
C ILE A 231 -35.99 19.51 -24.48
N TYR A 232 -36.98 20.37 -24.23
CA TYR A 232 -37.64 20.45 -22.93
C TYR A 232 -38.29 19.12 -22.54
N ARG A 233 -39.00 18.45 -23.46
CA ARG A 233 -39.66 17.16 -23.19
C ARG A 233 -38.65 16.05 -22.92
N ASN A 234 -37.53 16.04 -23.64
CA ASN A 234 -36.51 14.99 -23.57
C ASN A 234 -35.45 15.24 -22.49
N ARG A 235 -35.56 16.31 -21.70
CA ARG A 235 -34.56 16.71 -20.68
C ARG A 235 -34.12 15.60 -19.71
N TYR A 236 -35.05 14.71 -19.33
CA TYR A 236 -34.74 13.60 -18.41
C TYR A 236 -33.90 12.50 -19.06
N ASN A 237 -33.95 12.37 -20.39
CA ASN A 237 -33.16 11.37 -21.13
C ASN A 237 -31.67 11.70 -21.15
N TYR A 238 -31.30 12.95 -20.80
CA TYR A 238 -29.91 13.40 -20.77
C TYR A 238 -29.27 13.26 -19.39
N MET A 239 -30.06 12.90 -18.36
CA MET A 239 -29.55 12.66 -17.02
C MET A 239 -28.85 11.29 -16.95
N PRO A 240 -27.76 11.13 -16.18
CA PRO A 240 -27.19 12.11 -15.22
C PRO A 240 -26.18 13.10 -15.82
N VAL A 241 -25.84 12.98 -17.12
CA VAL A 241 -24.76 13.73 -17.78
C VAL A 241 -25.08 15.22 -17.88
N ILE A 242 -26.27 15.56 -18.39
CA ILE A 242 -26.79 16.93 -18.48
C ILE A 242 -27.95 17.06 -17.50
N LYS A 243 -27.76 17.88 -16.48
CA LYS A 243 -28.77 18.21 -15.48
C LYS A 243 -29.52 19.48 -15.88
N HIS A 244 -30.66 19.69 -15.23
CA HIS A 244 -31.47 20.88 -15.45
C HIS A 244 -32.02 21.42 -14.13
N GLU A 245 -32.13 22.74 -14.05
CA GLU A 245 -32.71 23.48 -12.94
C GLU A 245 -33.74 24.48 -13.46
N PHE A 246 -34.79 24.70 -12.67
CA PHE A 246 -35.88 25.62 -12.97
C PHE A 246 -35.74 26.87 -12.11
N TYR A 247 -36.08 28.00 -12.70
CA TYR A 247 -36.11 29.29 -12.01
C TYR A 247 -37.45 29.96 -12.27
N ASP A 248 -37.99 30.64 -11.27
CA ASP A 248 -39.11 31.53 -11.47
C ASP A 248 -38.62 32.84 -12.14
N GLU A 249 -39.52 33.52 -12.85
CA GLU A 249 -39.17 34.75 -13.58
C GLU A 249 -38.62 35.81 -12.62
N GLY A 250 -37.37 36.21 -12.82
CA GLY A 250 -36.70 37.24 -12.03
C GLY A 250 -35.78 36.71 -10.91
N ASP A 251 -35.76 35.41 -10.64
CA ASP A 251 -34.91 34.81 -9.59
C ASP A 251 -33.42 34.82 -9.94
N PHE A 252 -33.09 34.80 -11.23
CA PHE A 252 -31.70 34.69 -11.70
C PHE A 252 -31.34 35.76 -12.73
N ILE A 253 -31.92 35.68 -13.93
CA ILE A 253 -31.72 36.63 -15.04
C ILE A 253 -33.09 36.85 -15.72
N GLU A 254 -33.39 38.09 -16.13
CA GLU A 254 -34.61 38.40 -16.88
C GLU A 254 -34.78 37.46 -18.07
N ASN A 255 -35.97 36.86 -18.21
CA ASN A 255 -36.33 35.89 -19.24
C ASN A 255 -35.62 34.52 -19.17
N CYS A 256 -34.96 34.12 -18.09
CA CYS A 256 -34.49 32.73 -17.91
C CYS A 256 -35.47 31.92 -17.04
N ASN A 257 -35.86 30.73 -17.47
CA ASN A 257 -36.72 29.83 -16.69
C ASN A 257 -36.21 28.38 -16.60
N ILE A 258 -35.16 28.05 -17.34
CA ILE A 258 -34.50 26.74 -17.26
C ILE A 258 -33.01 26.88 -17.52
N GLN A 259 -32.17 26.27 -16.69
CA GLN A 259 -30.75 26.11 -16.95
C GLN A 259 -30.44 24.65 -17.24
N PHE A 260 -29.57 24.42 -18.23
CA PHE A 260 -28.96 23.12 -18.44
C PHE A 260 -27.48 23.21 -18.10
N TYR A 261 -26.94 22.21 -17.40
CA TYR A 261 -25.52 22.16 -17.10
C TYR A 261 -25.00 20.73 -17.18
N VAL A 262 -23.76 20.60 -17.65
CA VAL A 262 -23.06 19.33 -17.65
C VAL A 262 -22.54 19.11 -16.24
N SER A 263 -22.87 17.97 -15.64
CA SER A 263 -22.40 17.67 -14.29
C SER A 263 -20.88 17.56 -14.26
N ASP A 264 -20.22 18.17 -13.26
CA ASP A 264 -18.74 18.27 -13.18
C ASP A 264 -17.99 16.94 -13.43
N PRO A 265 -18.41 15.78 -12.86
CA PRO A 265 -17.71 14.52 -13.10
C PRO A 265 -17.77 14.03 -14.55
N HIS A 266 -18.74 14.51 -15.34
CA HIS A 266 -18.97 14.13 -16.73
C HIS A 266 -18.34 15.10 -17.72
N TYR A 267 -18.10 16.36 -17.32
CA TYR A 267 -17.65 17.44 -18.19
C TYR A 267 -16.38 17.11 -19.00
N PRO A 268 -15.32 16.51 -18.43
CA PRO A 268 -14.12 16.16 -19.19
C PRO A 268 -14.43 15.17 -20.33
N PHE A 269 -15.28 14.18 -20.07
CA PHE A 269 -15.64 13.14 -21.03
C PHE A 269 -16.56 13.67 -22.14
N VAL A 270 -17.43 14.63 -21.82
CA VAL A 270 -18.26 15.33 -22.82
C VAL A 270 -17.38 16.16 -23.76
N CYS A 271 -16.40 16.89 -23.23
CA CYS A 271 -15.44 17.65 -24.03
C CYS A 271 -14.59 16.73 -24.94
N GLU A 272 -14.16 15.58 -24.40
CA GLU A 272 -13.43 14.55 -25.16
C GLU A 272 -14.26 14.05 -26.37
N LYS A 273 -15.55 13.77 -26.18
CA LYS A 273 -16.45 13.32 -27.25
C LYS A 273 -16.71 14.36 -28.32
N LEU A 274 -16.81 15.63 -27.94
CA LEU A 274 -17.06 16.73 -28.85
C LEU A 274 -15.79 17.27 -29.52
N GLY A 275 -14.61 16.81 -29.08
CA GLY A 275 -13.31 17.26 -29.60
C GLY A 275 -13.01 18.75 -29.36
N SER A 276 -13.79 19.40 -28.49
CA SER A 276 -13.67 20.82 -28.19
C SER A 276 -14.22 21.13 -26.81
N GLU A 277 -13.64 22.14 -26.15
CA GLU A 277 -14.21 22.69 -24.92
C GLU A 277 -15.55 23.35 -25.22
N ILE A 278 -16.55 22.99 -24.43
CA ILE A 278 -17.90 23.58 -24.47
C ILE A 278 -18.13 24.46 -23.24
N ARG A 279 -19.27 25.14 -23.15
CA ARG A 279 -19.69 25.79 -21.90
C ARG A 279 -20.06 24.74 -20.85
N GLY A 280 -19.85 25.03 -19.57
CA GLY A 280 -20.32 24.18 -18.47
C GLY A 280 -21.85 24.22 -18.30
N TYR A 281 -22.47 25.35 -18.64
CA TYR A 281 -23.91 25.55 -18.57
C TYR A 281 -24.44 26.40 -19.72
N ILE A 282 -25.75 26.35 -19.92
CA ILE A 282 -26.51 27.26 -20.79
C ILE A 282 -27.76 27.72 -20.06
N LEU A 283 -28.11 28.99 -20.26
CA LEU A 283 -29.35 29.57 -19.79
C LEU A 283 -30.42 29.47 -20.88
N GLY A 284 -31.64 29.13 -20.48
CA GLY A 284 -32.72 28.79 -21.36
C GLY A 284 -34.00 29.55 -21.03
N ASN A 285 -34.70 29.97 -22.09
CA ASN A 285 -36.10 30.35 -22.01
C ASN A 285 -36.92 29.31 -22.78
N TYR A 286 -37.84 28.65 -22.08
CA TYR A 286 -38.88 27.83 -22.68
C TYR A 286 -40.24 28.50 -22.50
N ASN A 287 -40.81 29.02 -23.59
CA ASN A 287 -42.11 29.68 -23.55
C ASN A 287 -43.25 28.69 -23.88
N GLU A 288 -44.02 28.28 -22.87
CA GLU A 288 -45.17 27.36 -23.03
C GLU A 288 -46.31 27.95 -23.88
N GLU A 289 -46.52 29.27 -23.83
CA GLU A 289 -47.64 29.92 -24.52
C GLU A 289 -47.47 29.93 -26.05
N VAL A 290 -46.22 30.07 -26.52
CA VAL A 290 -45.89 30.01 -27.95
C VAL A 290 -46.13 28.62 -28.53
N VAL A 291 -45.96 27.57 -27.73
CA VAL A 291 -46.19 26.17 -28.14
C VAL A 291 -47.69 25.85 -28.19
N ARG A 292 -48.49 26.36 -27.25
CA ARG A 292 -49.95 26.21 -27.28
C ARG A 292 -50.58 26.93 -28.48
N LYS A 293 -50.10 28.13 -28.83
CA LYS A 293 -50.58 28.89 -30.02
C LYS A 293 -50.24 28.23 -31.37
N ARG A 294 -49.22 27.37 -31.45
CA ARG A 294 -48.84 26.63 -32.68
C ARG A 294 -49.55 25.29 -32.85
N ARG A 295 -50.22 24.80 -31.81
CA ARG A 295 -51.03 23.57 -31.83
C ARG A 295 -52.54 23.83 -31.93
N GLY A 296 -52.94 25.12 -31.96
CA GLY A 296 -54.30 25.57 -32.23
C GLY A 296 -54.53 25.80 -33.71
#